data_AF-A0A7C3Z3A8-F1
#
_entry.id   AF-A0A7C3Z3A8-F1
#
_cell.length_a   1.000
_cell.length_b   1.000
_cell.length_c   1.000
_cell.angle_alpha   90.00
_cell.angle_beta   90.00
_cell.angle_gamma   90.00
#
_symmetry.space_group_name_H-M   'P 1'
#
loop_
_entity.id
_entity.type
_entity.pdbx_description
1 polymer ?
#
loop_
_entity_poly.entity_id
_entity_poly.type
_entity_poly.pdbx_seq_one_letter_code
_entity_poly.pdbx_strand_id
1 'polypeptide(L)'
;MNEINDLRDKLLNNPDKGERLKAVEELTKMASKGNKESAKIIYEMLKKEEDPEIWIKPFEVPPESEKDERKHFVEDESNFYSLSIMPILRKKNISTDQKTIIIKFTKSFIELCKADDWVIVPGAITLLSYLTDEDDLFNFVDMWLKKETTNINYILSPLKYHPEILQRIILALRDNPDEYKLKFIEIFEWFLINPLPYTAEIIGKELWLNLPSRYKEVVRLYYYKKIIEDIYERLFYELEKYSRYVLEHYSREFGEILVIPLSTIPTKHPYLEWLEGFERGAVTYSITSYSALQMVAEKIGLYLKDEVKQIETDEPSPITRRRLERELQREEDRELIPIDKYLGEYFPDDQLIKLYMTEIRDSAKRLNVSVEALRRVVEFHESAHAIIHLGRDAEGKNFNTGAFKMVDGGIDPSPLHETLAQLLTYHCIKDIPELIECFEKLNKFQPSAYRNWKNFTHVPLERIRNILIGIRQGRIEASFDMFERILI
;
A
#
# COMPACT_ATOMS: atom_id res chain seq x y z
N MET A 1 8.20 -33.03 -43.15
CA MET A 1 7.12 -32.06 -43.41
C MET A 1 5.79 -32.76 -43.69
N ASN A 2 5.77 -33.86 -44.46
CA ASN A 2 4.52 -34.61 -44.74
C ASN A 2 3.86 -35.23 -43.49
N GLU A 3 4.64 -35.74 -42.53
CA GLU A 3 4.10 -36.40 -41.33
C GLU A 3 3.33 -35.44 -40.40
N ILE A 4 3.86 -34.25 -40.13
CA ILE A 4 3.21 -33.26 -39.25
C ILE A 4 1.90 -32.75 -39.86
N ASN A 5 1.86 -32.56 -41.18
CA ASN A 5 0.64 -32.14 -41.87
C ASN A 5 -0.43 -33.25 -41.84
N ASP A 6 -0.03 -34.50 -42.02
CA ASP A 6 -0.95 -35.66 -41.88
C ASP A 6 -1.52 -35.74 -40.46
N LEU A 7 -0.69 -35.58 -39.42
CA LEU A 7 -1.14 -35.53 -38.03
C LEU A 7 -2.07 -34.33 -37.75
N ARG A 8 -1.78 -33.17 -38.33
CA ARG A 8 -2.64 -31.98 -38.24
C ARG A 8 -4.02 -32.25 -38.83
N ASP A 9 -4.08 -32.80 -40.03
CA ASP A 9 -5.34 -33.08 -40.71
C ASP A 9 -6.14 -34.15 -39.97
N LYS A 10 -5.46 -35.19 -39.46
CA LYS A 10 -6.08 -36.20 -38.59
C LYS A 10 -6.64 -35.58 -37.31
N LEU A 11 -5.90 -34.70 -36.65
CA LEU A 11 -6.35 -34.10 -35.40
C LEU A 11 -7.50 -33.11 -35.60
N LEU A 12 -7.43 -32.25 -36.62
CA LEU A 12 -8.35 -31.13 -36.78
C LEU A 12 -9.59 -31.43 -37.63
N ASN A 13 -9.52 -32.40 -38.54
CA ASN A 13 -10.56 -32.62 -39.55
C ASN A 13 -11.17 -34.04 -39.53
N ASN A 14 -10.62 -34.97 -38.74
CA ASN A 14 -11.10 -36.35 -38.74
C ASN A 14 -12.27 -36.55 -37.76
N PRO A 15 -13.41 -37.11 -38.19
CA PRO A 15 -14.52 -37.40 -37.28
C PRO A 15 -14.20 -38.51 -36.28
N ASP A 16 -13.28 -39.44 -36.60
CA ASP A 16 -12.95 -40.56 -35.73
C ASP A 16 -12.18 -40.10 -34.49
N LYS A 17 -12.76 -40.36 -33.31
CA LYS A 17 -12.18 -40.00 -32.02
C LYS A 17 -10.86 -40.73 -31.75
N GLY A 18 -10.76 -42.01 -32.13
CA GLY A 18 -9.57 -42.82 -31.91
C GLY A 18 -8.37 -42.34 -32.72
N GLU A 19 -8.58 -41.94 -33.97
CA GLU A 19 -7.55 -41.36 -34.81
C GLU A 19 -7.11 -39.98 -34.32
N ARG A 20 -8.05 -39.14 -33.86
CA ARG A 20 -7.73 -37.85 -33.22
C ARG A 20 -6.88 -38.04 -31.95
N LEU A 21 -7.24 -39.01 -31.10
CA LEU A 21 -6.49 -39.34 -29.88
C LEU A 21 -5.04 -39.73 -30.19
N LYS A 22 -4.84 -40.64 -31.15
CA LYS A 22 -3.48 -41.04 -31.59
C LYS A 22 -2.70 -39.85 -32.17
N ALA A 23 -3.37 -38.98 -32.93
CA ALA A 23 -2.73 -37.81 -33.52
C ALA A 23 -2.26 -36.81 -32.45
N VAL A 24 -3.08 -36.52 -31.43
CA VAL A 24 -2.68 -35.61 -30.33
C VAL A 24 -1.57 -36.22 -29.47
N GLU A 25 -1.56 -37.53 -29.24
CA GLU A 25 -0.48 -38.21 -28.51
C GLU A 25 0.88 -38.07 -29.24
N GLU A 26 0.93 -38.34 -30.54
CA GLU A 26 2.17 -38.22 -31.32
C GLU A 26 2.62 -36.75 -31.44
N LEU A 27 1.69 -35.81 -31.65
CA LEU A 27 2.01 -34.38 -31.64
C LEU A 27 2.54 -33.92 -30.28
N THR A 28 1.97 -34.43 -29.18
CA THR A 28 2.43 -34.11 -27.81
C THR A 28 3.85 -34.60 -27.59
N LYS A 29 4.15 -35.83 -28.03
CA LYS A 29 5.50 -36.39 -28.00
C LYS A 29 6.48 -35.61 -28.87
N MET A 30 6.08 -35.15 -30.05
CA MET A 30 6.92 -34.28 -30.88
C MET A 30 7.17 -32.92 -30.24
N ALA A 31 6.14 -32.29 -29.68
CA ALA A 31 6.24 -31.00 -28.99
C ALA A 31 7.17 -31.08 -27.77
N SER A 32 7.08 -32.17 -26.99
CA SER A 32 7.96 -32.43 -25.84
C SER A 32 9.45 -32.52 -26.19
N LYS A 33 9.77 -32.79 -27.46
CA LYS A 33 11.13 -32.91 -28.00
C LYS A 33 11.63 -31.63 -28.68
N GLY A 34 10.92 -30.50 -28.60
CA GLY A 34 11.35 -29.26 -29.25
C GLY A 34 10.64 -28.92 -30.56
N ASN A 35 9.58 -29.64 -30.94
CA ASN A 35 8.89 -29.35 -32.20
C ASN A 35 7.85 -28.23 -32.06
N LYS A 36 8.25 -27.01 -32.45
CA LYS A 36 7.40 -25.79 -32.42
C LYS A 36 6.11 -25.91 -33.20
N GLU A 37 6.15 -26.53 -34.37
CA GLU A 37 4.96 -26.67 -35.22
C GLU A 37 3.93 -27.59 -34.58
N SER A 38 4.38 -28.66 -33.92
CA SER A 38 3.49 -29.57 -33.18
C SER A 38 2.80 -28.85 -32.02
N ALA A 39 3.52 -28.03 -31.25
CA ALA A 39 2.93 -27.22 -30.19
C ALA A 39 1.87 -26.23 -30.72
N LYS A 40 2.14 -25.59 -31.87
CA LYS A 40 1.16 -24.70 -32.54
C LYS A 40 -0.10 -25.45 -32.98
N ILE A 41 0.05 -26.64 -33.58
CA ILE A 41 -1.10 -27.47 -34.00
C ILE A 41 -1.94 -27.87 -32.78
N ILE A 42 -1.30 -28.29 -31.68
CA ILE A 42 -1.99 -28.60 -30.43
C ILE A 42 -2.75 -27.37 -29.92
N TYR A 43 -2.13 -26.19 -29.91
CA TYR A 43 -2.79 -24.95 -29.48
C TYR A 43 -4.02 -24.61 -30.34
N GLU A 44 -3.93 -24.77 -31.65
CA GLU A 44 -5.09 -24.58 -32.56
C GLU A 44 -6.20 -25.62 -32.31
N MET A 45 -5.84 -26.86 -31.95
CA MET A 45 -6.81 -27.87 -31.51
C MET A 45 -7.49 -27.44 -30.20
N LEU A 46 -6.74 -26.99 -29.20
CA LEU A 46 -7.30 -26.56 -27.90
C LEU A 46 -8.36 -25.47 -28.04
N LYS A 47 -8.26 -24.61 -29.06
CA LYS A 47 -9.26 -23.55 -29.35
C LYS A 47 -10.60 -24.08 -29.87
N LYS A 48 -10.63 -25.27 -30.47
CA LYS A 48 -11.78 -25.78 -31.25
C LYS A 48 -12.35 -27.09 -30.72
N GLU A 49 -11.52 -27.92 -30.12
CA GLU A 49 -11.91 -29.25 -29.66
C GLU A 49 -12.78 -29.14 -28.40
N GLU A 50 -13.94 -29.79 -28.42
CA GLU A 50 -14.87 -29.80 -27.29
C GLU A 50 -14.87 -31.15 -26.55
N ASP A 51 -14.35 -32.22 -27.16
CA ASP A 51 -14.29 -33.53 -26.50
C ASP A 51 -13.25 -33.51 -25.35
N PRO A 52 -13.70 -33.68 -24.09
CA PRO A 52 -12.85 -33.62 -22.91
C PRO A 52 -11.68 -34.60 -22.91
N GLU A 53 -11.81 -35.75 -23.56
CA GLU A 53 -10.76 -36.77 -23.62
C GLU A 53 -9.64 -36.41 -24.61
N ILE A 54 -9.94 -35.62 -25.64
CA ILE A 54 -8.95 -35.22 -26.66
C ILE A 54 -8.20 -33.98 -26.18
N TRP A 55 -8.92 -32.93 -25.74
CA TRP A 55 -8.25 -31.65 -25.45
C TRP A 55 -7.40 -31.70 -24.17
N ILE A 56 -7.69 -32.60 -23.23
CA ILE A 56 -6.87 -32.77 -22.02
C ILE A 56 -5.56 -33.53 -22.28
N LYS A 57 -5.51 -34.29 -23.37
CA LYS A 57 -4.42 -35.24 -23.67
C LYS A 57 -3.02 -34.61 -23.69
N PRO A 58 -2.81 -33.39 -24.22
CA PRO A 58 -1.51 -32.73 -24.18
C PRO A 58 -0.96 -32.47 -22.77
N PHE A 59 -1.82 -32.46 -21.75
CA PHE A 59 -1.44 -32.15 -20.37
C PHE A 59 -1.20 -33.39 -19.51
N GLU A 60 -1.62 -34.58 -19.96
CA GLU A 60 -1.39 -35.84 -19.24
C GLU A 60 0.08 -36.23 -19.16
N VAL A 61 0.87 -35.84 -20.16
CA VAL A 61 2.31 -36.11 -20.23
C VAL A 61 3.06 -34.92 -19.63
N PRO A 62 3.69 -35.04 -18.46
CA PRO A 62 4.47 -33.95 -17.87
C PRO A 62 5.62 -33.57 -18.81
N PRO A 63 6.05 -32.30 -18.82
CA PRO A 63 7.25 -31.92 -19.54
C PRO A 63 8.48 -32.60 -18.91
N GLU A 64 9.41 -33.07 -19.75
CA GLU A 64 10.65 -33.74 -19.32
C GLU A 64 11.90 -32.90 -19.60
N SER A 65 11.76 -31.78 -20.31
CA SER A 65 12.89 -30.95 -20.75
C SER A 65 12.47 -29.49 -20.95
N GLU A 66 13.41 -28.55 -20.75
CA GLU A 66 13.25 -27.13 -21.12
C GLU A 66 13.06 -26.91 -22.63
N LYS A 67 13.38 -27.93 -23.44
CA LYS A 67 13.10 -27.95 -24.88
C LYS A 67 11.63 -28.22 -25.19
N ASP A 68 10.81 -28.58 -24.21
CA ASP A 68 9.38 -28.82 -24.44
C ASP A 68 8.69 -27.52 -24.89
N GLU A 69 8.23 -27.49 -26.14
CA GLU A 69 7.61 -26.31 -26.74
C GLU A 69 6.19 -26.07 -26.21
N ARG A 70 5.62 -27.00 -25.45
CA ARG A 70 4.36 -26.79 -24.72
C ARG A 70 4.53 -25.81 -23.56
N LYS A 71 5.75 -25.40 -23.20
CA LYS A 71 5.99 -24.33 -22.21
C LYS A 71 5.29 -23.02 -22.59
N HIS A 72 5.16 -22.77 -23.89
CA HIS A 72 4.42 -21.62 -24.41
C HIS A 72 2.92 -21.61 -24.02
N PHE A 73 2.37 -22.75 -23.56
CA PHE A 73 1.00 -22.84 -23.06
C PHE A 73 0.80 -22.13 -21.72
N VAL A 74 1.86 -22.01 -20.92
CA VAL A 74 1.79 -21.39 -19.59
C VAL A 74 2.41 -19.99 -19.58
N GLU A 75 2.65 -19.38 -20.74
CA GLU A 75 3.12 -18.00 -20.83
C GLU A 75 2.04 -16.98 -20.46
N ASP A 76 2.48 -15.79 -20.05
CA ASP A 76 1.60 -14.65 -19.78
C ASP A 76 0.88 -14.16 -21.06
N GLU A 77 -0.42 -13.91 -20.95
CA GLU A 77 -1.28 -13.33 -21.99
C GLU A 77 -0.77 -11.97 -22.49
N SER A 78 -0.05 -11.22 -21.65
CA SER A 78 0.52 -9.92 -21.99
C SER A 78 1.62 -10.01 -23.06
N ASN A 79 2.17 -11.20 -23.31
CA ASN A 79 3.19 -11.41 -24.33
C ASN A 79 2.53 -11.64 -25.70
N PHE A 80 2.80 -10.72 -26.65
CA PHE A 80 2.25 -10.70 -28.01
C PHE A 80 2.52 -11.98 -28.84
N TYR A 81 3.47 -12.82 -28.41
CA TYR A 81 3.82 -14.07 -29.08
C TYR A 81 3.37 -15.33 -28.34
N SER A 82 2.59 -15.20 -27.26
CA SER A 82 2.27 -16.33 -26.39
C SER A 82 1.23 -17.29 -26.97
N LEU A 83 1.42 -18.58 -26.70
CA LEU A 83 0.42 -19.63 -26.89
C LEU A 83 -0.36 -19.86 -25.57
N SER A 84 -0.54 -18.82 -24.76
CA SER A 84 -1.16 -18.92 -23.44
C SER A 84 -2.53 -19.61 -23.53
N ILE A 85 -2.74 -20.66 -22.74
CA ILE A 85 -4.01 -21.40 -22.74
C ILE A 85 -5.08 -20.72 -21.89
N MET A 86 -4.72 -19.68 -21.12
CA MET A 86 -5.64 -18.98 -20.22
C MET A 86 -6.94 -18.49 -20.90
N PRO A 87 -6.93 -17.87 -22.10
CA PRO A 87 -8.16 -17.47 -22.78
C PRO A 87 -9.07 -18.64 -23.18
N ILE A 88 -8.48 -19.82 -23.39
CA ILE A 88 -9.20 -21.05 -23.73
C ILE A 88 -9.87 -21.60 -22.47
N LEU A 89 -9.11 -21.70 -21.37
CA LEU A 89 -9.62 -22.24 -20.10
C LEU A 89 -10.74 -21.39 -19.50
N ARG A 90 -10.72 -20.07 -19.69
CA ARG A 90 -11.81 -19.17 -19.27
C ARG A 90 -13.14 -19.43 -19.99
N LYS A 91 -13.11 -20.05 -21.17
CA LYS A 91 -14.31 -20.34 -21.99
C LYS A 91 -14.82 -21.76 -21.82
N LYS A 92 -14.01 -22.66 -21.25
CA LYS A 92 -14.33 -24.08 -21.14
C LYS A 92 -14.90 -24.41 -19.76
N ASN A 93 -15.84 -25.35 -19.72
CA ASN A 93 -16.27 -25.96 -18.48
C ASN A 93 -15.30 -27.08 -18.12
N ILE A 94 -14.43 -26.84 -17.14
CA ILE A 94 -13.33 -27.75 -16.78
C ILE A 94 -13.72 -28.53 -15.53
N SER A 95 -13.77 -29.85 -15.65
CA SER A 95 -14.01 -30.76 -14.52
C SER A 95 -12.84 -30.76 -13.53
N THR A 96 -13.07 -31.21 -12.29
CA THR A 96 -12.03 -31.30 -11.25
C THR A 96 -10.86 -32.19 -11.66
N ASP A 97 -11.10 -33.30 -12.35
CA ASP A 97 -10.05 -34.20 -12.82
C ASP A 97 -9.17 -33.53 -13.88
N GLN A 98 -9.80 -32.80 -14.82
CA GLN A 98 -9.07 -32.03 -15.83
C GLN A 98 -8.25 -30.90 -15.19
N LYS A 99 -8.81 -30.18 -14.20
CA LYS A 99 -8.04 -29.17 -13.45
C LYS A 99 -6.80 -29.80 -12.82
N THR A 100 -6.95 -30.96 -12.19
CA THR A 100 -5.84 -31.67 -11.53
C THR A 100 -4.72 -32.02 -12.51
N ILE A 101 -5.07 -32.48 -13.71
CA ILE A 101 -4.10 -32.79 -14.77
C ILE A 101 -3.35 -31.51 -15.20
N ILE A 102 -4.08 -30.42 -15.48
CA ILE A 102 -3.49 -29.16 -15.91
C ILE A 102 -2.60 -28.56 -14.81
N ILE A 103 -3.04 -28.57 -13.55
CA ILE A 103 -2.26 -28.12 -12.40
C ILE A 103 -0.94 -28.89 -12.31
N LYS A 104 -0.97 -30.22 -12.42
CA LYS A 104 0.24 -31.05 -12.38
C LYS A 104 1.20 -30.70 -13.52
N PHE A 105 0.68 -30.54 -14.72
CA PHE A 105 1.45 -30.11 -15.89
C PHE A 105 2.11 -28.74 -15.67
N THR A 106 1.35 -27.75 -15.18
CA THR A 106 1.85 -26.39 -14.92
C THR A 106 2.93 -26.38 -13.83
N LYS A 107 2.72 -27.10 -12.72
CA LYS A 107 3.72 -27.23 -11.65
C LYS A 107 5.04 -27.83 -12.17
N SER A 108 4.96 -28.81 -13.06
CA SER A 108 6.13 -29.47 -13.66
C SER A 108 7.00 -28.50 -14.48
N PHE A 109 6.40 -27.50 -15.15
CA PHE A 109 7.18 -26.47 -15.85
C PHE A 109 7.92 -25.53 -14.91
N ILE A 110 7.29 -25.11 -13.81
CA ILE A 110 7.95 -24.28 -12.80
C ILE A 110 9.13 -25.05 -12.20
N GLU A 111 8.98 -26.36 -11.95
CA GLU A 111 10.05 -27.23 -11.49
C GLU A 111 11.19 -27.37 -12.49
N LEU A 112 10.91 -27.61 -13.78
CA LEU A 112 11.92 -27.68 -14.83
C LEU A 112 12.72 -26.38 -14.96
N CYS A 113 12.03 -25.23 -14.99
CA CYS A 113 12.64 -23.91 -15.11
C CYS A 113 13.22 -23.40 -13.78
N LYS A 114 13.15 -24.21 -12.70
CA LYS A 114 13.62 -23.86 -11.34
C LYS A 114 13.14 -22.51 -10.82
N ALA A 115 11.95 -22.08 -11.27
CA ALA A 115 11.39 -20.76 -11.00
C ALA A 115 12.26 -19.55 -11.41
N ASP A 116 13.10 -19.69 -12.45
CA ASP A 116 14.00 -18.61 -12.92
C ASP A 116 13.68 -18.12 -14.36
N ASP A 117 12.66 -18.68 -15.00
CA ASP A 117 12.22 -18.24 -16.32
C ASP A 117 11.13 -17.16 -16.20
N TRP A 118 11.51 -15.93 -16.56
CA TRP A 118 10.67 -14.74 -16.46
C TRP A 118 9.43 -14.75 -17.36
N VAL A 119 9.37 -15.65 -18.34
CA VAL A 119 8.23 -15.78 -19.26
C VAL A 119 7.29 -16.88 -18.77
N ILE A 120 7.86 -18.02 -18.37
CA ILE A 120 7.10 -19.22 -18.01
C ILE A 120 6.52 -19.13 -16.59
N VAL A 121 7.32 -18.68 -15.63
CA VAL A 121 6.94 -18.72 -14.21
C VAL A 121 5.76 -17.78 -13.92
N PRO A 122 5.74 -16.51 -14.37
CA PRO A 122 4.61 -15.63 -14.08
C PRO A 122 3.29 -16.12 -14.70
N GLY A 123 3.34 -16.61 -15.94
CA GLY A 123 2.16 -17.15 -16.60
C GLY A 123 1.68 -18.46 -15.94
N ALA A 124 2.60 -19.32 -15.50
CA ALA A 124 2.28 -20.53 -14.75
C ALA A 124 1.63 -20.22 -13.40
N ILE A 125 2.09 -19.20 -12.67
CA ILE A 125 1.44 -18.76 -11.41
C ILE A 125 0.04 -18.19 -11.69
N THR A 126 -0.11 -17.37 -12.74
CA THR A 126 -1.44 -16.89 -13.17
C THR A 126 -2.38 -18.05 -13.47
N LEU A 127 -1.87 -19.09 -14.12
CA LEU A 127 -2.63 -20.30 -14.43
C LEU A 127 -3.02 -21.09 -13.18
N LEU A 128 -2.11 -21.25 -12.24
CA LEU A 128 -2.40 -21.90 -10.96
C LEU A 128 -3.44 -21.09 -10.17
N SER A 129 -3.34 -19.77 -10.13
CA SER A 129 -4.30 -18.93 -9.39
C SER A 129 -5.72 -18.98 -9.94
N TYR A 130 -5.86 -19.33 -11.23
CA TYR A 130 -7.16 -19.59 -11.84
C TYR A 130 -7.71 -21.00 -11.54
N LEU A 131 -6.83 -22.01 -11.42
CA LEU A 131 -7.22 -23.41 -11.37
C LEU A 131 -7.32 -24.00 -9.95
N THR A 132 -6.62 -23.41 -8.98
CA THR A 132 -6.52 -23.91 -7.60
C THR A 132 -7.33 -23.05 -6.64
N ASP A 133 -7.69 -23.61 -5.49
CA ASP A 133 -8.17 -22.80 -4.36
C ASP A 133 -7.00 -22.05 -3.70
N GLU A 134 -7.35 -21.15 -2.77
CA GLU A 134 -6.37 -20.28 -2.11
C GLU A 134 -5.36 -21.03 -1.23
N ASP A 135 -5.76 -22.15 -0.62
CA ASP A 135 -4.87 -22.96 0.24
C ASP A 135 -3.81 -23.66 -0.60
N ASP A 136 -4.22 -24.31 -1.69
CA ASP A 136 -3.33 -24.99 -2.60
C ASP A 136 -2.36 -24.02 -3.30
N LEU A 137 -2.85 -22.84 -3.71
CA LEU A 137 -2.02 -21.81 -4.30
C LEU A 137 -1.01 -21.26 -3.30
N PHE A 138 -1.46 -20.93 -2.08
CA PHE A 138 -0.59 -20.43 -1.02
C PHE A 138 0.51 -21.43 -0.69
N ASN A 139 0.15 -22.69 -0.44
CA ASN A 139 1.11 -23.75 -0.09
C ASN A 139 2.18 -23.92 -1.19
N PHE A 140 1.76 -23.84 -2.46
CA PHE A 140 2.68 -23.92 -3.58
C PHE A 140 3.63 -22.72 -3.65
N VAL A 141 3.10 -21.50 -3.55
CA VAL A 141 3.89 -20.26 -3.57
C VAL A 141 4.86 -20.22 -2.39
N ASP A 142 4.38 -20.54 -1.20
CA ASP A 142 5.16 -20.58 0.04
C ASP A 142 6.38 -21.52 -0.08
N MET A 143 6.16 -22.74 -0.59
CA MET A 143 7.24 -23.70 -0.86
C MET A 143 8.32 -23.10 -1.79
N TRP A 144 7.94 -22.35 -2.81
CA TRP A 144 8.90 -21.74 -3.74
C TRP A 144 9.62 -20.54 -3.14
N LEU A 145 8.93 -19.68 -2.38
CA LEU A 145 9.56 -18.53 -1.72
C LEU A 145 10.65 -18.94 -0.71
N LYS A 146 10.59 -20.16 -0.20
CA LYS A 146 11.61 -20.74 0.70
C LYS A 146 12.85 -21.29 -0.03
N LYS A 147 12.82 -21.44 -1.35
CA LYS A 147 13.97 -21.92 -2.13
C LYS A 147 14.90 -20.76 -2.50
N GLU A 148 16.20 -20.99 -2.36
CA GLU A 148 17.24 -19.97 -2.62
C GLU A 148 17.29 -19.51 -4.09
N THR A 149 16.94 -20.39 -5.02
CA THR A 149 17.02 -20.12 -6.47
C THR A 149 15.80 -19.37 -7.02
N THR A 150 14.78 -19.14 -6.20
CA THR A 150 13.52 -18.55 -6.68
C THR A 150 13.68 -17.06 -6.92
N ASN A 151 13.26 -16.61 -8.11
CA ASN A 151 13.07 -15.20 -8.38
C ASN A 151 11.71 -14.75 -7.84
N ILE A 152 11.73 -13.94 -6.77
CA ILE A 152 10.51 -13.52 -6.07
C ILE A 152 9.60 -12.69 -6.96
N ASN A 153 10.16 -11.86 -7.84
CA ASN A 153 9.34 -11.06 -8.76
C ASN A 153 8.47 -11.94 -9.64
N TYR A 154 8.97 -13.09 -10.10
CA TYR A 154 8.22 -13.97 -11.00
C TYR A 154 7.11 -14.73 -10.28
N ILE A 155 7.28 -14.99 -8.98
CA ILE A 155 6.29 -15.67 -8.14
C ILE A 155 5.22 -14.69 -7.63
N LEU A 156 5.62 -13.51 -7.15
CA LEU A 156 4.70 -12.59 -6.46
C LEU A 156 3.95 -11.64 -7.40
N SER A 157 4.55 -11.21 -8.53
CA SER A 157 3.91 -10.24 -9.43
C SER A 157 2.53 -10.69 -9.96
N PRO A 158 2.34 -11.95 -10.37
CA PRO A 158 1.01 -12.43 -10.78
C PRO A 158 -0.04 -12.40 -9.65
N LEU A 159 0.40 -12.42 -8.38
CA LEU A 159 -0.47 -12.45 -7.22
C LEU A 159 -0.95 -11.06 -6.78
N LYS A 160 -0.58 -9.98 -7.48
CA LYS A 160 -1.07 -8.62 -7.25
C LYS A 160 -2.59 -8.52 -7.14
N TYR A 161 -3.31 -9.38 -7.85
CA TYR A 161 -4.77 -9.41 -7.88
C TYR A 161 -5.38 -10.43 -6.90
N HIS A 162 -4.56 -11.02 -6.03
CA HIS A 162 -4.92 -12.02 -5.03
C HIS A 162 -4.46 -11.55 -3.63
N PRO A 163 -5.06 -10.48 -3.07
CA PRO A 163 -4.61 -9.88 -1.82
C PRO A 163 -4.63 -10.85 -0.62
N GLU A 164 -5.53 -11.83 -0.61
CA GLU A 164 -5.67 -12.86 0.42
C GLU A 164 -4.41 -13.74 0.50
N ILE A 165 -3.87 -14.13 -0.65
CA ILE A 165 -2.63 -14.93 -0.75
C ILE A 165 -1.44 -14.12 -0.28
N LEU A 166 -1.35 -12.86 -0.73
CA LEU A 166 -0.29 -11.95 -0.33
C LEU A 166 -0.31 -11.67 1.18
N GLN A 167 -1.49 -11.48 1.76
CA GLN A 167 -1.66 -11.36 3.21
C GLN A 167 -1.17 -12.61 3.93
N ARG A 168 -1.51 -13.82 3.46
CA ARG A 168 -1.02 -15.06 4.07
C ARG A 168 0.49 -15.19 3.99
N ILE A 169 1.11 -14.77 2.89
CA ILE A 169 2.58 -14.72 2.76
C ILE A 169 3.17 -13.75 3.79
N ILE A 170 2.57 -12.57 3.98
CA ILE A 170 3.01 -11.62 5.01
C ILE A 170 2.92 -12.24 6.41
N LEU A 171 1.81 -12.91 6.74
CA LEU A 171 1.63 -13.58 8.02
C LEU A 171 2.64 -14.73 8.21
N ALA A 172 2.91 -15.51 7.16
CA ALA A 172 3.89 -16.59 7.22
C ALA A 172 5.33 -16.05 7.41
N LEU A 173 5.68 -14.94 6.76
CA LEU A 173 6.95 -14.23 7.00
C LEU A 173 7.07 -13.70 8.43
N ARG A 174 5.97 -13.21 9.01
CA ARG A 174 5.91 -12.75 10.41
C ARG A 174 6.12 -13.91 11.37
N ASP A 175 5.40 -15.01 11.15
CA ASP A 175 5.36 -16.14 12.08
C ASP A 175 6.63 -17.01 11.99
N ASN A 176 7.19 -17.16 10.78
CA ASN A 176 8.32 -18.05 10.52
C ASN A 176 9.41 -17.40 9.63
N PRO A 177 9.98 -16.23 9.99
CA PRO A 177 10.94 -15.51 9.15
C PRO A 177 12.23 -16.31 8.87
N ASP A 178 12.59 -17.25 9.76
CA ASP A 178 13.73 -18.16 9.58
C ASP A 178 13.55 -19.16 8.43
N GLU A 179 12.32 -19.44 7.99
CA GLU A 179 12.08 -20.32 6.85
C GLU A 179 12.40 -19.62 5.51
N TYR A 180 12.38 -18.29 5.50
CA TYR A 180 12.62 -17.47 4.30
C TYR A 180 14.04 -16.89 4.23
N LYS A 181 14.90 -17.13 5.23
CA LYS A 181 16.31 -16.69 5.37
C LYS A 181 16.79 -15.62 4.39
N LEU A 182 17.30 -16.05 3.23
CA LEU A 182 17.94 -15.21 2.21
C LEU A 182 16.93 -14.38 1.41
N LYS A 183 15.70 -14.88 1.30
CA LYS A 183 14.61 -14.29 0.54
C LYS A 183 13.76 -13.34 1.36
N PHE A 184 13.85 -13.36 2.69
CA PHE A 184 13.09 -12.45 3.55
C PHE A 184 13.20 -10.99 3.11
N ILE A 185 14.43 -10.48 2.89
CA ILE A 185 14.66 -9.09 2.49
C ILE A 185 14.11 -8.80 1.10
N GLU A 186 14.33 -9.70 0.14
CA GLU A 186 13.81 -9.54 -1.22
C GLU A 186 12.27 -9.57 -1.26
N ILE A 187 11.62 -10.42 -0.45
CA ILE A 187 10.14 -10.46 -0.34
C ILE A 187 9.63 -9.20 0.34
N PHE A 188 10.29 -8.78 1.43
CA PHE A 188 9.97 -7.54 2.13
C PHE A 188 10.05 -6.36 1.15
N GLU A 189 11.16 -6.21 0.44
CA GLU A 189 11.35 -5.16 -0.56
C GLU A 189 10.29 -5.21 -1.67
N TRP A 190 9.94 -6.40 -2.17
CA TRP A 190 8.88 -6.56 -3.17
C TRP A 190 7.56 -5.95 -2.70
N PHE A 191 7.18 -6.24 -1.46
CA PHE A 191 5.97 -5.71 -0.82
C PHE A 191 6.00 -4.19 -0.65
N LEU A 192 7.20 -3.61 -0.50
CA LEU A 192 7.36 -2.16 -0.38
C LEU A 192 7.27 -1.43 -1.71
N ILE A 193 7.79 -2.03 -2.77
CA ILE A 193 7.73 -1.48 -4.13
C ILE A 193 6.33 -1.65 -4.72
N ASN A 194 5.59 -2.68 -4.28
CA ASN A 194 4.24 -3.00 -4.75
C ASN A 194 3.21 -2.86 -3.61
N PRO A 195 3.03 -1.67 -3.01
CA PRO A 195 2.08 -1.49 -1.94
C PRO A 195 0.67 -1.67 -2.51
N LEU A 196 -0.02 -2.72 -2.06
CA LEU A 196 -1.46 -2.84 -2.31
C LEU A 196 -2.19 -2.07 -1.22
N PRO A 197 -3.37 -1.47 -1.52
CA PRO A 197 -4.10 -0.62 -0.57
C PRO A 197 -4.31 -1.27 0.81
N TYR A 198 -4.45 -2.60 0.86
CA TYR A 198 -4.63 -3.36 2.09
C TYR A 198 -3.33 -3.97 2.63
N THR A 199 -2.30 -4.20 1.78
CA THR A 199 -1.06 -4.82 2.25
C THR A 199 -0.14 -3.83 2.94
N ALA A 200 -0.16 -2.54 2.59
CA ALA A 200 0.71 -1.55 3.23
C ALA A 200 0.50 -1.47 4.74
N GLU A 201 -0.77 -1.45 5.17
CA GLU A 201 -1.14 -1.49 6.59
C GLU A 201 -0.73 -2.82 7.25
N ILE A 202 -0.99 -3.96 6.59
CA ILE A 202 -0.60 -5.29 7.07
C ILE A 202 0.93 -5.40 7.18
N ILE A 203 1.70 -4.86 6.23
CA ILE A 203 3.17 -4.90 6.25
C ILE A 203 3.71 -4.18 7.48
N GLY A 204 3.11 -3.08 7.92
CA GLY A 204 3.58 -2.47 9.15
C GLY A 204 2.94 -3.01 10.42
N LYS A 205 1.61 -3.17 10.47
CA LYS A 205 0.93 -3.68 11.65
C LYS A 205 1.30 -5.14 11.93
N GLU A 206 1.21 -5.98 10.92
CA GLU A 206 1.42 -7.41 11.08
C GLU A 206 2.89 -7.78 10.95
N LEU A 207 3.59 -7.31 9.91
CA LEU A 207 4.97 -7.75 9.68
C LEU A 207 5.99 -6.95 10.49
N TRP A 208 6.07 -5.63 10.33
CA TRP A 208 7.12 -4.85 10.98
C TRP A 208 6.98 -4.78 12.48
N LEU A 209 5.82 -4.40 13.03
CA LEU A 209 5.68 -4.22 14.48
C LEU A 209 5.99 -5.52 15.23
N ASN A 210 5.57 -6.66 14.69
CA ASN A 210 5.78 -7.97 15.29
C ASN A 210 7.09 -8.65 14.88
N LEU A 211 7.87 -8.07 13.96
CA LEU A 211 9.12 -8.65 13.51
C LEU A 211 10.13 -8.76 14.67
N PRO A 212 10.80 -9.91 14.87
CA PRO A 212 11.86 -10.02 15.87
C PRO A 212 12.97 -8.99 15.61
N SER A 213 13.54 -8.41 16.68
CA SER A 213 14.49 -7.29 16.58
C SER A 213 15.67 -7.53 15.64
N ARG A 214 16.18 -8.76 15.57
CA ARG A 214 17.27 -9.13 14.65
C ARG A 214 16.91 -8.88 13.18
N TYR A 215 15.67 -9.15 12.77
CA TYR A 215 15.23 -8.93 11.39
C TYR A 215 14.93 -7.47 11.11
N LYS A 216 14.39 -6.73 12.10
CA LYS A 216 14.25 -5.26 12.00
C LYS A 216 15.60 -4.63 11.70
N GLU A 217 16.65 -5.11 12.36
CA GLU A 217 18.02 -4.64 12.15
C GLU A 217 18.58 -5.04 10.78
N VAL A 218 18.33 -6.26 10.29
CA VAL A 218 18.71 -6.65 8.92
C VAL A 218 18.00 -5.76 7.88
N VAL A 219 16.70 -5.48 8.06
CA VAL A 219 15.96 -4.58 7.16
C VAL A 219 16.52 -3.16 7.22
N ARG A 220 16.80 -2.62 8.42
CA ARG A 220 17.45 -1.31 8.57
C ARG A 220 18.78 -1.26 7.82
N LEU A 221 19.66 -2.24 8.06
CA LEU A 221 20.97 -2.31 7.40
C LEU A 221 20.84 -2.40 5.88
N TYR A 222 19.88 -3.17 5.38
CA TYR A 222 19.58 -3.26 3.95
C TYR A 222 19.18 -1.90 3.36
N TYR A 223 18.25 -1.20 3.99
CA TYR A 223 17.80 0.10 3.51
C TYR A 223 18.84 1.20 3.69
N TYR A 224 19.64 1.17 4.76
CA TYR A 224 20.79 2.07 4.87
C TYR A 224 21.79 1.84 3.72
N LYS A 225 22.05 0.58 3.37
CA LYS A 225 22.88 0.24 2.21
C LYS A 225 22.27 0.79 0.91
N LYS A 226 20.96 0.61 0.68
CA LYS A 226 20.25 1.15 -0.49
C LYS A 226 20.30 2.67 -0.57
N ILE A 227 20.09 3.36 0.55
CA ILE A 227 20.21 4.83 0.64
C ILE A 227 21.62 5.27 0.23
N ILE A 228 22.65 4.56 0.71
CA ILE A 228 24.05 4.84 0.35
C ILE A 228 24.27 4.61 -1.15
N GLU A 229 23.80 3.47 -1.70
CA GLU A 229 23.90 3.15 -3.13
C GLU A 229 23.24 4.23 -4.01
N ASP A 230 22.00 4.64 -3.70
CA ASP A 230 21.27 5.70 -4.42
C ASP A 230 22.02 7.05 -4.37
N ILE A 231 22.58 7.41 -3.21
CA ILE A 231 23.41 8.62 -3.06
C ILE A 231 24.66 8.53 -3.96
N TYR A 232 25.34 7.39 -3.98
CA TYR A 232 26.52 7.17 -4.80
C TYR A 232 26.20 7.24 -6.30
N GLU A 233 25.14 6.58 -6.76
CA GLU A 233 24.72 6.60 -8.17
C GLU A 233 24.37 8.02 -8.62
N ARG A 234 23.67 8.78 -7.77
CA ARG A 234 23.32 10.17 -8.07
C ARG A 234 24.55 11.08 -8.13
N LEU A 235 25.49 10.92 -7.19
CA LEU A 235 26.77 11.65 -7.23
C LEU A 235 27.58 11.31 -8.48
N PHE A 236 27.62 10.04 -8.87
CA PHE A 236 28.31 9.60 -10.08
C PHE A 236 27.68 10.18 -11.35
N TYR A 237 26.35 10.16 -11.46
CA TYR A 237 25.61 10.74 -12.57
C TYR A 237 25.87 12.25 -12.73
N GLU A 238 25.85 13.02 -11.63
CA GLU A 238 26.13 14.46 -11.68
C GLU A 238 27.59 14.75 -12.05
N LEU A 239 28.55 13.94 -11.57
CA LEU A 239 29.95 14.01 -11.98
C LEU A 239 30.14 13.71 -13.48
N GLU A 240 29.44 12.72 -14.02
CA GLU A 240 29.51 12.36 -15.43
C GLU A 240 28.89 13.44 -16.33
N LYS A 241 27.71 13.96 -15.96
CA LYS A 241 27.06 15.06 -16.65
C LYS A 241 27.96 16.31 -16.69
N TYR A 242 28.62 16.61 -15.57
CA TYR A 242 29.55 17.72 -15.48
C TYR A 242 30.83 17.49 -16.30
N SER A 243 31.41 16.29 -16.26
CA SER A 243 32.62 15.99 -17.04
C SER A 243 32.37 16.14 -18.54
N ARG A 244 31.20 15.71 -19.04
CA ARG A 244 30.78 15.96 -20.42
C ARG A 244 30.63 17.46 -20.70
N TYR A 245 29.98 18.21 -19.82
CA TYR A 245 29.83 19.66 -19.97
C TYR A 245 31.18 20.38 -20.06
N VAL A 246 32.13 20.05 -19.17
CA VAL A 246 33.48 20.62 -19.16
C VAL A 246 34.27 20.22 -20.40
N LEU A 247 34.21 18.96 -20.83
CA LEU A 247 34.86 18.50 -22.05
C LEU A 247 34.34 19.23 -23.30
N GLU A 248 33.03 19.52 -23.34
CA GLU A 248 32.40 20.23 -24.46
C GLU A 248 32.69 21.74 -24.45
N HIS A 249 32.84 22.37 -23.28
CA HIS A 249 32.88 23.83 -23.16
C HIS A 249 34.24 24.41 -22.74
N TYR A 250 35.14 23.62 -22.17
CA TYR A 250 36.35 24.10 -21.49
C TYR A 250 37.61 23.26 -21.77
N SER A 251 37.86 22.89 -23.03
CA SER A 251 38.98 22.01 -23.39
C SER A 251 40.39 22.59 -23.24
N ARG A 252 40.62 23.77 -22.64
CA ARG A 252 41.96 24.40 -22.69
C ARG A 252 42.65 24.91 -21.43
N GLU A 253 41.99 25.16 -20.30
CA GLU A 253 42.73 25.58 -19.10
C GLU A 253 41.98 25.11 -17.85
N PHE A 254 42.44 24.05 -17.17
CA PHE A 254 41.88 23.72 -15.85
C PHE A 254 42.92 23.21 -14.85
N GLY A 255 42.98 23.94 -13.74
CA GLY A 255 43.66 23.60 -12.48
C GLY A 255 42.83 23.98 -11.24
N GLU A 256 41.51 24.14 -11.36
CA GLU A 256 40.64 24.45 -10.21
C GLU A 256 39.94 23.20 -9.65
N ILE A 257 39.95 23.09 -8.32
CA ILE A 257 39.36 22.01 -7.53
C ILE A 257 37.84 22.17 -7.51
N LEU A 258 37.14 21.13 -7.97
CA LEU A 258 35.68 21.08 -8.00
C LEU A 258 35.09 21.05 -6.58
N VAL A 259 34.12 21.93 -6.30
CA VAL A 259 33.28 21.86 -5.09
C VAL A 259 31.85 21.59 -5.53
N ILE A 260 31.37 20.36 -5.32
CA ILE A 260 29.95 20.03 -5.54
C ILE A 260 29.16 20.60 -4.35
N PRO A 261 28.15 21.47 -4.57
CA PRO A 261 27.32 21.97 -3.49
C PRO A 261 26.54 20.83 -2.85
N LEU A 262 26.79 20.55 -1.57
CA LEU A 262 26.07 19.52 -0.78
C LEU A 262 24.55 19.73 -0.76
N SER A 263 24.06 20.92 -1.13
CA SER A 263 22.64 21.26 -1.22
C SER A 263 21.88 20.54 -2.34
N THR A 264 22.56 19.87 -3.28
CA THR A 264 21.91 19.06 -4.33
C THR A 264 21.57 17.64 -3.87
N ILE A 265 22.13 17.20 -2.74
CA ILE A 265 21.80 15.92 -2.12
C ILE A 265 20.51 16.11 -1.33
N PRO A 266 19.44 15.33 -1.61
CA PRO A 266 18.20 15.45 -0.85
C PRO A 266 18.47 15.22 0.63
N THR A 267 18.00 16.14 1.48
CA THR A 267 18.22 16.12 2.92
C THR A 267 17.47 14.99 3.64
N LYS A 268 16.51 14.36 2.95
CA LYS A 268 15.80 13.16 3.41
C LYS A 268 15.61 12.18 2.25
N HIS A 269 15.95 10.92 2.49
CA HIS A 269 15.75 9.83 1.53
C HIS A 269 14.38 9.19 1.75
N PRO A 270 13.60 8.86 0.70
CA PRO A 270 12.28 8.24 0.86
C PRO A 270 12.28 6.98 1.73
N TYR A 271 13.30 6.12 1.60
CA TYR A 271 13.47 4.93 2.46
C TYR A 271 13.72 5.28 3.94
N LEU A 272 14.41 6.39 4.22
CA LEU A 272 14.69 6.83 5.59
C LEU A 272 13.43 7.35 6.26
N GLU A 273 12.66 8.21 5.57
CA GLU A 273 11.37 8.69 6.07
C GLU A 273 10.42 7.53 6.36
N TRP A 274 10.47 6.50 5.52
CA TRP A 274 9.66 5.31 5.69
C TRP A 274 10.10 4.45 6.88
N LEU A 275 11.39 4.16 7.01
CA LEU A 275 11.92 3.46 8.20
C LEU A 275 11.58 4.21 9.50
N GLU A 276 11.76 5.53 9.51
CA GLU A 276 11.39 6.38 10.64
C GLU A 276 9.88 6.33 10.92
N GLY A 277 9.05 6.29 9.87
CA GLY A 277 7.61 6.10 10.00
C GLY A 277 7.29 4.78 10.69
N PHE A 278 7.84 3.69 10.20
CA PHE A 278 7.66 2.35 10.76
C PHE A 278 8.14 2.23 12.21
N GLU A 279 9.25 2.86 12.57
CA GLU A 279 9.73 2.92 13.96
C GLU A 279 8.83 3.73 14.89
N ARG A 280 8.12 4.73 14.35
CA ARG A 280 7.13 5.53 15.07
C ARG A 280 5.73 4.90 15.05
N GLY A 281 5.56 3.73 14.43
CA GLY A 281 4.26 3.09 14.21
C GLY A 281 3.42 3.72 13.09
N ALA A 282 3.98 4.69 12.34
CA ALA A 282 3.38 5.29 11.16
C ALA A 282 3.64 4.40 9.93
N VAL A 283 2.80 3.39 9.77
CA VAL A 283 2.82 2.46 8.65
C VAL A 283 2.03 3.09 7.50
N THR A 284 2.70 3.65 6.47
CA THR A 284 2.34 3.59 5.02
C THR A 284 3.00 4.72 4.19
N TYR A 285 3.34 4.40 2.93
CA TYR A 285 3.81 5.33 1.88
C TYR A 285 2.68 6.19 1.27
N SER A 286 1.42 5.84 1.51
CA SER A 286 0.30 6.77 1.35
C SER A 286 -0.25 7.03 2.74
N ILE A 287 -0.06 8.25 3.20
CA ILE A 287 -0.82 8.80 4.32
C ILE A 287 -2.27 8.90 3.85
N THR A 288 -2.98 7.78 3.87
CA THR A 288 -4.43 7.78 3.88
C THR A 288 -4.88 8.30 5.25
N SER A 289 -6.07 8.88 5.28
CA SER A 289 -6.80 9.32 6.47
C SER A 289 -6.76 8.39 7.66
N TYR A 290 -6.71 7.09 7.37
CA TYR A 290 -6.64 6.03 8.36
C TYR A 290 -5.43 6.18 9.29
N SER A 291 -4.32 6.77 8.82
CA SER A 291 -3.10 6.97 9.61
C SER A 291 -3.24 8.06 10.68
N ALA A 292 -3.83 9.23 10.39
CA ALA A 292 -3.99 10.29 11.41
C ALA A 292 -4.99 9.85 12.47
N LEU A 293 -6.11 9.29 12.03
CA LEU A 293 -7.17 8.81 12.89
C LEU A 293 -6.70 7.72 13.85
N GLN A 294 -5.99 6.71 13.33
CA GLN A 294 -5.40 5.66 14.14
C GLN A 294 -4.34 6.22 15.09
N MET A 295 -3.44 7.10 14.62
CA MET A 295 -2.42 7.69 15.47
C MET A 295 -3.02 8.49 16.63
N VAL A 296 -4.06 9.30 16.38
CA VAL A 296 -4.77 10.02 17.44
C VAL A 296 -5.37 9.03 18.44
N ALA A 297 -6.09 8.01 17.96
CA ALA A 297 -6.73 6.99 18.80
C ALA A 297 -5.71 6.30 19.70
N GLU A 298 -4.60 5.84 19.14
CA GLU A 298 -3.51 5.18 19.87
C GLU A 298 -2.84 6.12 20.87
N LYS A 299 -2.57 7.37 20.46
CA LYS A 299 -1.90 8.37 21.31
C LYS A 299 -2.70 8.64 22.59
N ILE A 300 -4.03 8.70 22.49
CA ILE A 300 -4.93 8.90 23.64
C ILE A 300 -5.42 7.59 24.26
N GLY A 301 -5.01 6.43 23.74
CA GLY A 301 -5.38 5.10 24.27
C GLY A 301 -6.88 4.79 24.16
N LEU A 302 -7.48 5.12 23.02
CA LEU A 302 -8.87 4.81 22.66
C LEU A 302 -8.90 3.91 21.42
N TYR A 303 -9.98 3.14 21.27
CA TYR A 303 -10.20 2.26 20.12
C TYR A 303 -11.21 2.88 19.17
N LEU A 304 -10.93 2.83 17.87
CA LEU A 304 -11.90 3.17 16.85
C LEU A 304 -12.38 1.89 16.16
N LYS A 305 -13.68 1.61 16.26
CA LYS A 305 -14.31 0.48 15.57
C LYS A 305 -15.03 0.91 14.29
N ASP A 306 -15.43 2.17 14.25
CA ASP A 306 -16.26 2.74 13.21
C ASP A 306 -15.37 3.24 12.05
N GLU A 307 -15.81 3.04 10.81
CA GLU A 307 -15.07 3.46 9.62
C GLU A 307 -15.33 4.95 9.36
N VAL A 308 -14.34 5.80 9.63
CA VAL A 308 -14.42 7.22 9.31
C VAL A 308 -13.85 7.44 7.91
N LYS A 309 -14.69 7.91 7.00
CA LYS A 309 -14.28 8.28 5.65
C LYS A 309 -13.54 9.60 5.71
N GLN A 310 -12.57 9.78 4.83
CA GLN A 310 -12.00 11.09 4.58
C GLN A 310 -11.97 11.35 3.10
N ILE A 311 -12.29 12.59 2.73
CA ILE A 311 -12.20 13.05 1.36
C ILE A 311 -11.47 14.39 1.33
N GLU A 312 -10.72 14.59 0.26
CA GLU A 312 -10.18 15.89 -0.12
C GLU A 312 -11.08 16.47 -1.21
N THR A 313 -11.42 17.75 -1.11
CA THR A 313 -12.26 18.42 -2.10
C THR A 313 -11.68 19.76 -2.49
N ASP A 314 -11.83 20.12 -3.76
CA ASP A 314 -11.56 21.46 -4.26
C ASP A 314 -12.80 22.36 -4.18
N GLU A 315 -13.95 21.81 -3.76
CA GLU A 315 -15.14 22.61 -3.44
C GLU A 315 -14.80 23.63 -2.35
N PRO A 316 -15.28 24.88 -2.47
CA PRO A 316 -15.03 25.89 -1.47
C PRO A 316 -15.66 25.49 -0.13
N SER A 317 -14.99 25.85 0.95
CA SER A 317 -15.50 25.69 2.30
C SER A 317 -16.86 26.38 2.50
N PRO A 318 -17.75 25.86 3.38
CA PRO A 318 -19.05 26.47 3.70
C PRO A 318 -18.92 27.93 4.15
N ILE A 319 -17.80 28.27 4.77
CA ILE A 319 -17.45 29.61 5.20
C ILE A 319 -16.48 30.23 4.19
N THR A 320 -17.02 30.82 3.12
CA THR A 320 -16.18 31.60 2.18
C THR A 320 -15.44 32.73 2.91
N ARG A 321 -14.26 33.11 2.42
CA ARG A 321 -13.43 34.19 2.98
C ARG A 321 -14.19 35.48 3.33
N ARG A 322 -15.10 35.94 2.45
CA ARG A 322 -15.94 37.13 2.69
C ARG A 322 -16.97 36.97 3.80
N ARG A 323 -17.39 35.74 4.08
CA ARG A 323 -18.31 35.40 5.17
C ARG A 323 -17.54 35.26 6.48
N LEU A 324 -16.38 34.62 6.43
CA LEU A 324 -15.41 34.53 7.53
C LEU A 324 -15.03 35.92 8.05
N GLU A 325 -14.68 36.83 7.14
CA GLU A 325 -14.36 38.23 7.45
C GLU A 325 -15.49 38.96 8.18
N ARG A 326 -16.77 38.62 7.93
CA ARG A 326 -17.93 39.25 8.60
C ARG A 326 -18.31 38.58 9.91
N GLU A 327 -18.16 37.26 10.00
CA GLU A 327 -18.51 36.47 11.20
C GLU A 327 -17.41 36.59 12.27
N LEU A 328 -16.14 36.70 11.88
CA LEU A 328 -14.98 36.80 12.77
C LEU A 328 -14.46 38.23 13.00
N GLN A 329 -15.10 39.25 12.44
CA GLN A 329 -14.75 40.69 12.55
C GLN A 329 -14.79 41.28 13.98
N ARG A 330 -14.83 40.45 15.03
CA ARG A 330 -14.90 40.83 16.44
C ARG A 330 -13.62 40.55 17.25
N GLU A 331 -12.64 39.83 16.70
CA GLU A 331 -11.33 39.63 17.34
C GLU A 331 -10.22 40.45 16.62
N GLU A 332 -9.92 41.65 17.14
CA GLU A 332 -8.68 42.42 16.93
C GLU A 332 -8.21 42.73 15.47
N ASP A 333 -9.08 43.07 14.52
CA ASP A 333 -8.71 43.51 13.15
C ASP A 333 -7.75 42.56 12.39
N ARG A 334 -7.63 41.29 12.82
CA ARG A 334 -6.75 40.29 12.22
C ARG A 334 -7.55 39.30 11.39
N GLU A 335 -7.01 38.94 10.24
CA GLU A 335 -7.59 37.88 9.40
C GLU A 335 -7.34 36.53 10.07
N LEU A 336 -8.43 35.91 10.54
CA LEU A 336 -8.37 34.59 11.16
C LEU A 336 -8.47 33.48 10.12
N ILE A 337 -7.94 32.31 10.48
CA ILE A 337 -7.93 31.07 9.69
C ILE A 337 -8.39 29.99 10.66
N PRO A 338 -9.70 29.73 10.88
CA PRO A 338 -10.14 28.59 11.69
C PRO A 338 -9.83 27.27 10.99
N ILE A 339 -9.73 26.16 11.73
CA ILE A 339 -9.67 24.83 11.11
C ILE A 339 -11.08 24.39 10.72
N ASP A 340 -11.98 24.30 11.71
CA ASP A 340 -13.36 23.84 11.54
C ASP A 340 -14.12 24.71 10.52
N LYS A 341 -14.86 24.06 9.63
CA LYS A 341 -15.67 24.63 8.53
C LYS A 341 -14.90 25.49 7.51
N TYR A 342 -13.58 25.63 7.63
CA TYR A 342 -12.75 26.43 6.71
C TYR A 342 -11.62 25.62 6.07
N LEU A 343 -10.72 25.04 6.86
CA LEU A 343 -9.66 24.17 6.33
C LEU A 343 -10.08 22.70 6.30
N GLY A 344 -10.86 22.28 7.29
CA GLY A 344 -11.44 20.94 7.39
C GLY A 344 -12.77 20.97 8.11
N GLU A 345 -13.53 19.88 8.02
CA GLU A 345 -14.74 19.68 8.82
C GLU A 345 -14.98 18.19 9.02
N TYR A 346 -15.20 17.79 10.28
CA TYR A 346 -15.69 16.46 10.63
C TYR A 346 -17.21 16.47 10.78
N PHE A 347 -17.89 15.61 10.01
CA PHE A 347 -19.33 15.38 10.04
C PHE A 347 -19.62 14.13 10.90
N PRO A 348 -20.07 14.26 12.16
CA PRO A 348 -20.22 13.11 13.05
C PRO A 348 -21.31 12.12 12.62
N ASP A 349 -22.41 12.65 12.06
CA ASP A 349 -23.56 11.85 11.62
C ASP A 349 -23.21 11.00 10.39
N ASP A 350 -22.32 11.50 9.51
CA ASP A 350 -21.86 10.80 8.30
C ASP A 350 -20.53 10.05 8.51
N GLN A 351 -19.90 10.20 9.67
CA GLN A 351 -18.54 9.72 9.96
C GLN A 351 -17.56 10.11 8.86
N LEU A 352 -17.58 11.39 8.45
CA LEU A 352 -16.83 11.89 7.32
C LEU A 352 -15.93 13.05 7.73
N ILE A 353 -14.64 12.98 7.40
CA ILE A 353 -13.72 14.12 7.43
C ILE A 353 -13.62 14.68 6.02
N LYS A 354 -13.86 15.97 5.85
CA LYS A 354 -13.67 16.67 4.58
C LYS A 354 -12.54 17.69 4.73
N LEU A 355 -11.55 17.64 3.85
CA LEU A 355 -10.46 18.61 3.79
C LEU A 355 -10.66 19.53 2.58
N TYR A 356 -10.69 20.84 2.82
CA TYR A 356 -10.94 21.85 1.78
C TYR A 356 -9.62 22.31 1.16
N MET A 357 -9.21 21.64 0.08
CA MET A 357 -7.87 21.79 -0.50
C MET A 357 -7.64 23.17 -1.12
N THR A 358 -8.69 23.85 -1.57
CA THR A 358 -8.59 25.23 -2.08
C THR A 358 -8.12 26.19 -0.97
N GLU A 359 -8.76 26.14 0.19
CA GLU A 359 -8.46 26.95 1.37
C GLU A 359 -7.13 26.54 2.03
N ILE A 360 -6.81 25.25 2.07
CA ILE A 360 -5.52 24.75 2.55
C ILE A 360 -4.38 25.31 1.69
N ARG A 361 -4.50 25.26 0.35
CA ARG A 361 -3.45 25.82 -0.54
C ARG A 361 -3.28 27.33 -0.36
N ASP A 362 -4.38 28.08 -0.26
CA ASP A 362 -4.32 29.53 -0.04
C ASP A 362 -3.71 29.88 1.32
N SER A 363 -4.14 29.19 2.38
CA SER A 363 -3.64 29.40 3.74
C SER A 363 -2.18 28.98 3.89
N ALA A 364 -1.74 27.89 3.24
CA ALA A 364 -0.35 27.47 3.25
C ALA A 364 0.57 28.52 2.63
N LYS A 365 0.14 29.13 1.52
CA LYS A 365 0.85 30.25 0.88
C LYS A 365 0.94 31.46 1.81
N ARG A 366 -0.16 31.81 2.50
CA ARG A 366 -0.21 32.95 3.43
C ARG A 366 0.67 32.74 4.67
N LEU A 367 0.70 31.53 5.19
CA LEU A 367 1.51 31.14 6.36
C LEU A 367 2.98 30.87 6.00
N ASN A 368 3.31 30.82 4.71
CA ASN A 368 4.62 30.41 4.19
C ASN A 368 5.06 29.05 4.79
N VAL A 369 4.21 28.04 4.56
CA VAL A 369 4.40 26.64 4.97
C VAL A 369 4.13 25.70 3.80
N SER A 370 4.57 24.45 3.93
CA SER A 370 4.23 23.38 2.98
C SER A 370 2.72 23.15 2.96
N VAL A 371 2.13 23.03 1.77
CA VAL A 371 0.72 22.64 1.58
C VAL A 371 0.46 21.30 2.25
N GLU A 372 1.41 20.37 2.12
CA GLU A 372 1.31 19.03 2.70
C GLU A 372 1.37 19.08 4.23
N ALA A 373 2.26 19.90 4.79
CA ALA A 373 2.33 20.07 6.25
C ALA A 373 1.03 20.65 6.82
N LEU A 374 0.45 21.65 6.15
CA LEU A 374 -0.82 22.24 6.60
C LEU A 374 -1.98 21.25 6.44
N ARG A 375 -2.08 20.57 5.29
CA ARG A 375 -3.06 19.49 5.06
C ARG A 375 -3.01 18.47 6.19
N ARG A 376 -1.81 18.02 6.54
CA ARG A 376 -1.61 17.01 7.58
C ARG A 376 -1.96 17.51 8.98
N VAL A 377 -1.67 18.77 9.30
CA VAL A 377 -2.09 19.38 10.57
C VAL A 377 -3.62 19.42 10.69
N VAL A 378 -4.31 19.85 9.63
CA VAL A 378 -5.78 19.87 9.57
C VAL A 378 -6.34 18.44 9.71
N GLU A 379 -5.75 17.48 9.01
CA GLU A 379 -6.13 16.08 9.08
C GLU A 379 -6.04 15.49 10.51
N PHE A 380 -4.96 15.78 11.24
CA PHE A 380 -4.83 15.38 12.64
C PHE A 380 -5.85 16.06 13.55
N HIS A 381 -6.23 17.30 13.26
CA HIS A 381 -7.23 18.05 14.02
C HIS A 381 -8.64 17.47 13.82
N GLU A 382 -9.06 17.26 12.57
CA GLU A 382 -10.36 16.64 12.29
C GLU A 382 -10.42 15.18 12.77
N SER A 383 -9.29 14.46 12.69
CA SER A 383 -9.16 13.14 13.30
C SER A 383 -9.33 13.19 14.82
N ALA A 384 -8.83 14.24 15.48
CA ALA A 384 -9.04 14.45 16.90
C ALA A 384 -10.52 14.67 17.23
N HIS A 385 -11.25 15.47 16.44
CA HIS A 385 -12.70 15.56 16.58
C HIS A 385 -13.37 14.18 16.43
N ALA A 386 -13.04 13.44 15.38
CA ALA A 386 -13.60 12.11 15.17
C ALA A 386 -13.34 11.15 16.35
N ILE A 387 -12.13 11.12 16.92
CA ILE A 387 -11.80 10.27 18.08
C ILE A 387 -12.47 10.74 19.37
N ILE A 388 -12.64 12.05 19.56
CA ILE A 388 -13.39 12.58 20.70
C ILE A 388 -14.84 12.08 20.65
N HIS A 389 -15.48 12.11 19.47
CA HIS A 389 -16.84 11.67 19.22
C HIS A 389 -17.03 10.14 19.22
N LEU A 390 -16.19 9.41 18.49
CA LEU A 390 -16.38 7.97 18.19
C LEU A 390 -15.48 7.04 19.00
N GLY A 391 -14.39 7.56 19.58
CA GLY A 391 -13.41 6.73 20.27
C GLY A 391 -14.06 5.97 21.43
N ARG A 392 -13.76 4.68 21.52
CA ARG A 392 -14.27 3.75 22.53
C ARG A 392 -13.22 3.51 23.60
N ASP A 393 -13.67 3.39 24.85
CA ASP A 393 -12.81 2.93 25.93
C ASP A 393 -12.57 1.41 25.87
N ALA A 394 -11.78 0.88 26.80
CA ALA A 394 -11.49 -0.56 26.89
C ALA A 394 -12.75 -1.43 27.15
N GLU A 395 -13.85 -0.83 27.61
CA GLU A 395 -15.13 -1.51 27.80
C GLU A 395 -16.01 -1.45 26.54
N GLY A 396 -15.54 -0.82 25.47
CA GLY A 396 -16.23 -0.71 24.19
C GLY A 396 -17.36 0.32 24.16
N LYS A 397 -17.47 1.17 25.19
CA LYS A 397 -18.51 2.21 25.28
C LYS A 397 -18.15 3.40 24.40
N ASN A 398 -19.10 3.84 23.57
CA ASN A 398 -19.00 5.04 22.75
C ASN A 398 -19.72 6.22 23.40
N PHE A 399 -19.46 7.42 22.89
CA PHE A 399 -20.13 8.65 23.31
C PHE A 399 -21.57 8.70 22.79
N ASN A 400 -22.49 9.30 23.54
CA ASN A 400 -23.77 9.75 22.98
C ASN A 400 -23.55 11.05 22.19
N THR A 401 -23.48 10.96 20.86
CA THR A 401 -23.22 12.11 19.96
C THR A 401 -24.18 13.29 20.18
N GLY A 402 -25.40 13.03 20.65
CA GLY A 402 -26.38 14.09 20.99
C GLY A 402 -25.97 14.96 22.19
N ALA A 403 -25.17 14.44 23.12
CA ALA A 403 -24.67 15.20 24.27
C ALA A 403 -23.58 16.21 23.88
N PHE A 404 -22.84 15.95 22.79
CA PHE A 404 -21.76 16.82 22.34
C PHE A 404 -22.28 18.12 21.70
N LYS A 405 -23.49 18.09 21.10
CA LYS A 405 -24.18 19.30 20.60
C LYS A 405 -24.47 20.33 21.71
N MET A 406 -24.39 19.91 22.98
CA MET A 406 -24.64 20.73 24.16
C MET A 406 -23.36 21.14 24.92
N VAL A 407 -22.18 20.70 24.47
CA VAL A 407 -20.90 21.09 25.10
C VAL A 407 -20.74 22.60 25.03
N ASP A 408 -20.25 23.18 26.13
CA ASP A 408 -20.14 24.63 26.30
C ASP A 408 -21.44 25.38 25.97
N GLY A 409 -22.59 24.74 26.19
CA GLY A 409 -23.90 25.34 25.92
C GLY A 409 -24.18 25.60 24.44
N GLY A 410 -23.45 24.96 23.52
CA GLY A 410 -23.61 25.15 22.08
C GLY A 410 -22.91 26.40 21.51
N ILE A 411 -21.92 26.93 22.23
CA ILE A 411 -21.03 27.99 21.70
C ILE A 411 -20.27 27.44 20.48
N ASP A 412 -20.16 28.25 19.41
CA ASP A 412 -19.45 27.93 18.17
C ASP A 412 -18.39 29.00 17.88
N PRO A 413 -17.08 28.67 17.86
CA PRO A 413 -16.51 27.36 18.14
C PRO A 413 -16.55 27.01 19.64
N SER A 414 -16.72 25.72 19.96
CA SER A 414 -16.79 25.20 21.34
C SER A 414 -15.41 25.20 21.99
N PRO A 415 -15.16 26.00 23.05
CA PRO A 415 -13.84 26.10 23.69
C PRO A 415 -13.27 24.76 24.14
N LEU A 416 -14.07 23.86 24.70
CA LEU A 416 -13.64 22.53 25.12
C LEU A 416 -13.30 21.65 23.92
N HIS A 417 -14.14 21.64 22.87
CA HIS A 417 -13.89 20.83 21.68
C HIS A 417 -12.57 21.22 21.02
N GLU A 418 -12.39 22.51 20.76
CA GLU A 418 -11.19 23.01 20.10
C GLU A 418 -9.96 22.80 20.98
N THR A 419 -10.07 22.97 22.30
CA THR A 419 -8.96 22.70 23.22
C THR A 419 -8.53 21.25 23.15
N LEU A 420 -9.48 20.31 23.23
CA LEU A 420 -9.19 18.88 23.17
C LEU A 420 -8.62 18.47 21.81
N ALA A 421 -9.23 18.93 20.72
CA ALA A 421 -8.76 18.64 19.37
C ALA A 421 -7.32 19.14 19.17
N GLN A 422 -7.06 20.41 19.48
CA GLN A 422 -5.72 21.00 19.36
C GLN A 422 -4.67 20.34 20.26
N LEU A 423 -5.05 19.96 21.49
CA LEU A 423 -4.15 19.28 22.41
C LEU A 423 -3.74 17.89 21.87
N LEU A 424 -4.70 17.12 21.36
CA LEU A 424 -4.44 15.83 20.75
C LEU A 424 -3.59 15.97 19.47
N THR A 425 -3.90 16.95 18.61
CA THR A 425 -3.09 17.29 17.44
C THR A 425 -1.65 17.57 17.86
N TYR A 426 -1.43 18.48 18.83
CA TYR A 426 -0.11 18.81 19.36
C TYR A 426 0.67 17.57 19.80
N HIS A 427 0.06 16.70 20.61
CA HIS A 427 0.73 15.50 21.09
C HIS A 427 1.09 14.50 19.97
N CYS A 428 0.33 14.48 18.88
CA CYS A 428 0.62 13.64 17.72
C CYS A 428 1.79 14.18 16.89
N ILE A 429 1.95 15.50 16.80
CA ILE A 429 2.89 16.12 15.84
C ILE A 429 4.11 16.80 16.47
N LYS A 430 4.16 16.99 17.80
CA LYS A 430 5.22 17.76 18.49
C LYS A 430 6.65 17.28 18.23
N ASP A 431 6.80 16.00 17.90
CA ASP A 431 8.11 15.37 17.64
C ASP A 431 8.45 15.36 16.13
N ILE A 432 7.63 16.01 15.29
CA ILE A 432 7.80 16.12 13.84
C ILE A 432 8.04 17.61 13.48
N PRO A 433 9.31 18.04 13.30
CA PRO A 433 9.67 19.47 13.20
C PRO A 433 8.85 20.29 12.20
N GLU A 434 8.63 19.75 10.99
CA GLU A 434 7.88 20.44 9.95
C GLU A 434 6.40 20.65 10.33
N LEU A 435 5.77 19.65 10.95
CA LEU A 435 4.36 19.72 11.34
C LEU A 435 4.16 20.63 12.55
N ILE A 436 5.04 20.56 13.55
CA ILE A 436 4.93 21.44 14.72
C ILE A 436 5.19 22.91 14.35
N GLU A 437 6.15 23.19 13.45
CA GLU A 437 6.36 24.55 12.93
C GLU A 437 5.10 25.07 12.20
N CYS A 438 4.52 24.24 11.33
CA CYS A 438 3.29 24.56 10.62
C CYS A 438 2.12 24.82 11.58
N PHE A 439 1.95 23.96 12.57
CA PHE A 439 0.92 24.06 13.59
C PHE A 439 1.05 25.34 14.43
N GLU A 440 2.26 25.70 14.86
CA GLU A 440 2.49 26.93 15.60
C GLU A 440 2.27 28.19 14.77
N LYS A 441 2.65 28.17 13.48
CA LYS A 441 2.35 29.25 12.53
C LYS A 441 0.84 29.41 12.35
N LEU A 442 0.12 28.32 12.10
CA LEU A 442 -1.34 28.32 11.96
C LEU A 442 -2.02 28.88 13.22
N ASN A 443 -1.63 28.41 14.41
CA ASN A 443 -2.20 28.82 15.70
C ASN A 443 -2.13 30.34 15.99
N LYS A 444 -1.21 31.08 15.34
CA LYS A 444 -1.14 32.56 15.46
C LYS A 444 -2.32 33.26 14.78
N PHE A 445 -2.99 32.58 13.85
CA PHE A 445 -4.11 33.08 13.06
C PHE A 445 -5.42 32.36 13.40
N GLN A 446 -5.43 31.42 14.33
CA GLN A 446 -6.65 30.74 14.78
C GLN A 446 -7.45 31.60 15.76
N PRO A 447 -8.79 31.43 15.88
CA PRO A 447 -9.60 32.06 16.92
C PRO A 447 -9.10 31.77 18.35
N SER A 448 -9.51 32.58 19.33
CA SER A 448 -9.06 32.42 20.73
C SER A 448 -9.28 31.03 21.32
N ALA A 449 -10.44 30.40 21.07
CA ALA A 449 -10.78 29.05 21.52
C ALA A 449 -9.73 27.99 21.13
N TYR A 450 -9.13 28.12 19.95
CA TYR A 450 -8.12 27.21 19.42
C TYR A 450 -6.75 27.35 20.08
N ARG A 451 -6.54 28.31 20.98
CA ARG A 451 -5.22 28.59 21.58
C ARG A 451 -5.10 28.12 23.03
N ASN A 452 -6.22 27.72 23.64
CA ASN A 452 -6.29 27.29 25.04
C ASN A 452 -5.46 26.02 25.33
N TRP A 453 -5.24 25.15 24.34
CA TRP A 453 -4.44 23.92 24.49
C TRP A 453 -3.04 24.15 25.05
N LYS A 454 -2.44 25.33 24.80
CA LYS A 454 -1.09 25.66 25.27
C LYS A 454 -0.95 25.52 26.78
N ASN A 455 -2.01 25.88 27.51
CA ASN A 455 -2.06 25.81 28.96
C ASN A 455 -2.00 24.36 29.49
N PHE A 456 -2.28 23.37 28.64
CA PHE A 456 -2.44 21.97 29.03
C PHE A 456 -1.39 21.03 28.43
N THR A 457 -0.39 21.55 27.70
CA THR A 457 0.67 20.75 27.04
C THR A 457 1.52 19.90 27.99
N HIS A 458 1.57 20.28 29.27
CA HIS A 458 2.28 19.58 30.33
C HIS A 458 1.44 18.47 30.98
N VAL A 459 0.14 18.40 30.69
CA VAL A 459 -0.78 17.43 31.27
C VAL A 459 -0.57 16.06 30.61
N PRO A 460 -0.41 14.96 31.38
CA PRO A 460 -0.30 13.63 30.79
C PRO A 460 -1.58 13.25 30.02
N LEU A 461 -1.41 12.66 28.83
CA LEU A 461 -2.52 12.19 27.99
C LEU A 461 -3.45 11.20 28.71
N GLU A 462 -2.92 10.40 29.62
CA GLU A 462 -3.75 9.51 30.46
C GLU A 462 -4.76 10.28 31.31
N ARG A 463 -4.38 11.47 31.84
CA ARG A 463 -5.30 12.33 32.58
C ARG A 463 -6.37 12.91 31.67
N ILE A 464 -5.98 13.34 30.47
CA ILE A 464 -6.93 13.80 29.43
C ILE A 464 -7.91 12.67 29.05
N ARG A 465 -7.41 11.45 28.82
CA ARG A 465 -8.23 10.25 28.55
C ARG A 465 -9.23 10.00 29.67
N ASN A 466 -8.80 10.07 30.92
CA ASN A 466 -9.68 9.86 32.07
C ASN A 466 -10.78 10.92 32.16
N ILE A 467 -10.49 12.17 31.81
CA ILE A 467 -11.49 13.23 31.74
C ILE A 467 -12.47 12.94 30.60
N LEU A 468 -12.00 12.60 29.40
CA LEU A 468 -12.86 12.21 28.28
C LEU A 468 -13.78 11.05 28.66
N ILE A 469 -13.27 10.02 29.35
CA ILE A 469 -14.08 8.91 29.89
C ILE A 469 -15.08 9.40 30.95
N GLY A 470 -14.68 10.30 31.84
CA GLY A 470 -15.58 10.87 32.84
C GLY A 470 -16.72 11.68 32.22
N ILE A 471 -16.43 12.48 31.19
CA ILE A 471 -17.43 13.23 30.43
C ILE A 471 -18.37 12.24 29.70
N ARG A 472 -17.83 11.20 29.05
CA ARG A 472 -18.59 10.12 28.39
C ARG A 472 -19.61 9.46 29.29
N GLN A 473 -19.21 9.22 30.53
CA GLN A 473 -20.02 8.54 31.52
C GLN A 473 -20.98 9.50 32.27
N GLY A 474 -21.02 10.79 31.90
CA GLY A 474 -21.83 11.81 32.57
C GLY A 474 -21.35 12.13 34.00
N ARG A 475 -20.12 11.70 34.36
CA ARG A 475 -19.52 11.95 35.67
C ARG A 475 -18.85 13.32 35.74
N ILE A 476 -18.48 13.88 34.60
CA ILE A 476 -17.87 15.21 34.45
C ILE A 476 -18.74 16.00 33.48
N GLU A 477 -19.05 17.24 33.83
CA GLU A 477 -19.76 18.16 32.94
C GLU A 477 -18.91 18.46 31.70
N ALA A 478 -19.53 18.43 30.52
CA ALA A 478 -18.87 18.71 29.25
C ALA A 478 -18.74 20.22 29.03
N SER A 479 -17.88 20.89 29.80
CA SER A 479 -17.57 22.31 29.66
C SER A 479 -16.09 22.62 29.85
N PHE A 480 -15.60 23.66 29.20
CA PHE A 480 -14.22 24.11 29.30
C PHE A 480 -13.85 24.49 30.74
N ASP A 481 -14.73 25.21 31.43
CA ASP A 481 -14.53 25.59 32.84
C ASP A 481 -14.33 24.36 33.74
N MET A 482 -15.12 23.30 33.53
CA MET A 482 -14.99 22.06 34.30
C MET A 482 -13.69 21.34 33.95
N PHE A 483 -13.35 21.27 32.66
CA PHE A 483 -12.10 20.69 32.19
C PHE A 483 -10.87 21.39 32.80
N GLU A 484 -10.86 22.72 32.79
CA GLU A 484 -9.78 23.54 33.36
C GLU A 484 -9.65 23.32 34.87
N ARG A 485 -10.78 23.36 35.61
CA ARG A 485 -10.80 23.13 37.07
C ARG A 485 -10.31 21.76 37.51
N ILE A 486 -10.44 20.74 36.67
CA ILE A 486 -9.96 19.39 36.98
C ILE A 486 -8.46 19.26 36.71
N LEU A 487 -7.89 20.11 35.85
CA LEU A 487 -6.49 20.01 35.41
C LEU A 487 -5.53 20.94 36.16
N ILE A 488 -5.99 22.11 36.59
CA ILE A 488 -5.29 23.01 37.52
C ILE A 488 -5.44 22.48 38.94
#